data_AF-A0A1G9GJ12-F1
#
_entry.id   AF-A0A1G9GJ12-F1
#
_cell.length_a   1.000
_cell.length_b   1.000
_cell.length_c   1.000
_cell.angle_alpha   90.00
_cell.angle_beta   90.00
_cell.angle_gamma   90.00
#
_symmetry.space_group_name_H-M   'P 1'
#
loop_
_entity.id
_entity.type
_entity.pdbx_description
1 polymer ?
#
loop_
_entity_poly.entity_id
_entity_poly.type
_entity_poly.pdbx_seq_one_letter_code
_entity_poly.pdbx_strand_id
1 'polypeptide(L)'
;MNNLGEVWTLRDFGRTIGSITIDDADFLWLEGTFEPRPGFERFRPLFDRSPELVTDHPDEWEVVQIQAQLELHSKNGPTAEHLLHIENDRAWFRWSDTPFD
;
A
#
# COMPACT_ATOMS: atom_id res chain seq x y z
N MET A 1 0.14 -13.57 11.30
CA MET A 1 -0.54 -14.26 10.19
C MET A 1 0.42 -14.36 9.02
N ASN A 2 0.47 -15.49 8.31
CA ASN A 2 1.27 -15.63 7.09
C ASN A 2 0.40 -15.19 5.91
N ASN A 3 0.58 -13.96 5.42
CA ASN A 3 -0.23 -13.38 4.34
C ASN A 3 0.34 -13.66 2.94
N LEU A 4 1.39 -14.49 2.85
CA LEU A 4 2.03 -14.86 1.58
C LEU A 4 1.03 -15.54 0.63
N GLY A 5 0.99 -15.06 -0.61
CA GLY A 5 0.07 -15.48 -1.66
C GLY A 5 -1.33 -14.86 -1.57
N GLU A 6 -1.60 -13.99 -0.59
CA GLU A 6 -2.87 -13.27 -0.51
C GLU A 6 -2.89 -12.08 -1.47
N VAL A 7 -4.05 -11.83 -2.08
CA VAL A 7 -4.26 -10.70 -2.98
C VAL A 7 -5.06 -9.62 -2.25
N TRP A 8 -4.45 -8.46 -2.10
CA TRP A 8 -5.06 -7.26 -1.54
C TRP A 8 -5.48 -6.33 -2.67
N THR A 9 -6.52 -5.52 -2.44
CA THR A 9 -7.04 -4.61 -3.48
C THR A 9 -7.03 -3.17 -3.01
N LEU A 10 -6.53 -2.29 -3.89
CA LEU A 10 -6.58 -0.84 -3.71
C LEU A 10 -7.84 -0.31 -4.40
N ARG A 11 -8.63 0.48 -3.69
CA ARG A 11 -9.92 1.01 -4.15
C ARG A 11 -10.00 2.52 -4.07
N ASP A 12 -10.68 3.13 -5.03
CA ASP A 12 -11.05 4.56 -5.09
C ASP A 12 -12.58 4.65 -5.15
N PHE A 13 -13.23 5.22 -4.12
CA PHE A 13 -14.70 5.31 -4.02
C PHE A 13 -15.43 4.00 -4.40
N GLY A 14 -14.97 2.86 -3.87
CA GLY A 14 -15.53 1.53 -4.14
C GLY A 14 -15.15 0.88 -5.47
N ARG A 15 -14.33 1.52 -6.32
CA ARG A 15 -13.80 0.94 -7.56
C ARG A 15 -12.39 0.42 -7.33
N THR A 16 -12.13 -0.85 -7.69
CA THR A 16 -10.76 -1.40 -7.63
C THR A 16 -9.89 -0.76 -8.69
N ILE A 17 -8.84 -0.06 -8.24
CA ILE A 17 -7.84 0.61 -9.07
C ILE A 17 -6.49 -0.12 -9.06
N GLY A 18 -6.28 -1.10 -8.18
CA GLY A 18 -5.05 -1.89 -8.16
C GLY A 18 -5.19 -3.17 -7.36
N SER A 19 -4.29 -4.11 -7.59
CA SER A 19 -4.16 -5.35 -6.83
C SER A 19 -2.72 -5.53 -6.37
N ILE A 20 -2.52 -6.09 -5.18
CA ILE A 20 -1.20 -6.42 -4.63
C ILE A 20 -1.20 -7.91 -4.32
N THR A 21 -0.34 -8.67 -4.97
CA THR A 21 -0.09 -10.08 -4.64
C THR A 21 1.07 -10.14 -3.66
N ILE A 22 0.80 -10.46 -2.40
CA ILE A 22 1.83 -10.51 -1.35
C ILE A 22 2.74 -11.69 -1.62
N ASP A 23 4.02 -11.42 -1.81
CA ASP A 23 5.04 -12.46 -2.03
C ASP A 23 6.12 -12.46 -0.93
N ASP A 24 6.18 -11.42 -0.10
CA ASP A 24 7.08 -11.36 1.05
C ASP A 24 6.44 -10.62 2.26
N ALA A 25 6.95 -10.88 3.45
CA ALA A 25 6.50 -10.28 4.70
C ALA A 25 7.69 -10.15 5.67
N ASP A 26 8.13 -8.92 5.92
CA ASP A 26 9.29 -8.63 6.77
C ASP A 26 8.92 -7.52 7.79
N PHE A 27 9.32 -7.69 9.06
CA PHE A 27 9.17 -6.70 10.14
C PHE A 27 7.94 -5.75 10.07
N LEU A 28 6.73 -6.24 10.38
CA LEU A 28 5.45 -5.50 10.34
C LEU A 28 5.02 -4.97 8.95
N TRP A 29 5.84 -5.14 7.93
CA TRP A 29 5.55 -4.78 6.54
C TRP A 29 5.17 -6.01 5.72
N LEU A 30 4.28 -5.79 4.74
CA LEU A 30 4.04 -6.74 3.66
C LEU A 30 4.59 -6.16 2.37
N GLU A 31 5.16 -7.04 1.57
CA GLU A 31 5.66 -6.73 0.25
C GLU A 31 4.98 -7.64 -0.78
N GLY A 32 4.68 -7.06 -1.93
CA GLY A 32 4.03 -7.78 -3.00
C GLY A 32 4.19 -7.13 -4.36
N THR A 33 3.80 -7.88 -5.37
CA THR A 33 3.73 -7.40 -6.75
C THR A 33 2.46 -6.60 -6.95
N PHE A 34 2.57 -5.35 -7.39
CA PHE A 34 1.47 -4.45 -7.68
C PHE A 34 1.05 -4.51 -9.16
N GLU A 35 -0.22 -4.78 -9.39
CA GLU A 35 -0.85 -4.77 -10.70
C GLU A 35 -1.83 -3.59 -10.80
N PRO A 36 -1.47 -2.50 -11.51
CA PRO A 36 -2.35 -1.36 -11.69
C PRO A 36 -3.57 -1.74 -12.53
N ARG A 37 -4.74 -1.18 -12.18
CA ARG A 37 -6.01 -1.33 -12.92
C ARG A 37 -6.44 0.04 -13.45
N PRO A 38 -7.40 0.08 -14.41
CA PRO A 38 -7.94 1.34 -14.90
C PRO A 38 -8.40 2.24 -13.75
N GLY A 39 -7.84 3.45 -13.69
CA GLY A 39 -8.07 4.39 -12.59
C GLY A 39 -6.84 4.65 -11.72
N PHE A 40 -5.83 3.78 -11.71
CA PHE A 40 -4.59 4.03 -10.96
C PHE A 40 -3.76 5.20 -11.49
N GLU A 41 -3.71 5.40 -12.80
CA GLU A 41 -2.85 6.40 -13.46
C GLU A 41 -3.06 7.84 -12.94
N ARG A 42 -4.26 8.18 -12.44
CA ARG A 42 -4.51 9.50 -11.82
C ARG A 42 -3.84 9.67 -10.45
N PHE A 43 -3.56 8.55 -9.77
CA PHE A 43 -2.95 8.48 -8.45
C PHE A 43 -1.47 8.12 -8.54
N ARG A 44 -1.01 7.55 -9.66
CA ARG A 44 0.40 7.24 -9.93
C ARG A 44 1.36 8.40 -9.56
N PRO A 45 1.06 9.69 -9.86
CA PRO A 45 1.90 10.81 -9.43
C PRO A 45 2.02 11.03 -7.91
N LEU A 46 1.10 10.48 -7.10
CA LEU A 46 1.20 10.51 -5.64
C LEU A 46 2.26 9.53 -5.12
N PHE A 47 2.48 8.44 -5.86
CA PHE A 47 3.47 7.42 -5.55
C PHE A 47 4.82 7.72 -6.19
N ASP A 48 4.83 8.25 -7.43
CA ASP A 48 6.03 8.69 -8.15
C ASP A 48 6.65 9.97 -7.54
N ARG A 49 5.95 10.68 -6.65
CA ARG A 49 6.57 11.73 -5.83
C ARG A 49 7.40 11.04 -4.74
N SER A 50 8.58 10.56 -5.13
CA SER A 50 9.65 10.23 -4.19
C SER A 50 9.89 11.43 -3.29
N PRO A 51 9.81 11.29 -1.96
CA PRO A 51 10.31 12.33 -1.10
C PRO A 51 11.84 12.33 -1.22
N GLU A 52 12.42 13.47 -1.56
CA GLU A 52 13.88 13.69 -1.60
C GLU A 52 14.51 13.70 -0.18
N LEU A 53 14.02 12.86 0.74
CA LEU A 53 14.39 12.86 2.16
C LEU A 53 14.79 11.45 2.63
N VAL A 54 15.75 10.85 1.93
CA VAL A 54 16.48 9.69 2.49
C VAL A 54 17.57 10.22 3.42
N THR A 55 17.32 10.23 4.73
CA THR A 55 18.37 10.36 5.74
C THR A 55 18.42 9.10 6.63
N ASP A 56 19.54 8.38 6.54
CA ASP A 56 20.21 7.50 7.54
C ASP A 56 19.43 6.68 8.60
N HIS A 57 18.14 6.40 8.45
CA HIS A 57 17.38 5.56 9.38
C HIS A 57 16.50 4.51 8.66
N PRO A 58 16.81 3.21 8.75
CA PRO A 58 16.02 2.15 8.12
C PRO A 58 14.61 1.97 8.73
N ASP A 59 14.33 2.57 9.89
CA ASP A 59 12.99 2.63 10.50
C ASP A 59 12.08 3.72 9.88
N GLU A 60 12.63 4.60 9.03
CA GLU A 60 11.92 5.68 8.32
C GLU A 60 11.80 5.38 6.82
N TRP A 61 11.18 4.25 6.46
CA TRP A 61 10.60 4.19 5.12
C TRP A 61 9.53 5.28 5.05
N GLU A 62 9.76 6.34 4.26
CA GLU A 62 8.76 7.40 4.00
C GLU A 62 7.66 6.86 3.09
N VAL A 63 6.86 5.98 3.67
CA VAL A 63 5.54 5.66 3.16
C VAL A 63 4.68 6.90 3.09
N VAL A 64 4.07 7.11 1.93
CA VAL A 64 3.03 8.10 1.79
C VAL A 64 1.83 7.63 2.61
N GLN A 65 1.40 8.43 3.58
CA GLN A 65 0.06 8.29 4.15
C GLN A 65 -0.93 8.51 3.02
N ILE A 66 -1.54 7.41 2.58
CA ILE A 66 -2.55 7.48 1.57
C ILE A 66 -3.78 8.13 2.21
N GLN A 67 -4.16 9.28 1.66
CA GLN A 67 -5.32 10.04 2.10
C GLN A 67 -6.58 9.16 2.09
N ALA A 68 -7.56 9.53 2.91
CA ALA A 68 -8.86 8.85 3.11
C ALA A 68 -9.69 8.54 1.83
N GLN A 69 -9.21 8.91 0.64
CA GLN A 69 -9.86 8.61 -0.64
C GLN A 69 -9.57 7.22 -1.17
N LEU A 70 -8.42 6.63 -0.82
CA LEU A 70 -8.09 5.27 -1.24
C LEU A 70 -8.27 4.32 -0.07
N GLU A 71 -8.91 3.19 -0.33
CA GLU A 71 -9.16 2.13 0.65
C GLU A 71 -8.34 0.90 0.27
N LEU A 72 -7.61 0.35 1.24
CA LEU A 72 -6.91 -0.91 1.08
C LEU A 72 -7.78 -2.04 1.68
N HIS A 73 -8.05 -3.07 0.88
CA HIS A 73 -8.90 -4.18 1.26
C HIS A 73 -8.11 -5.49 1.26
N SER A 74 -8.15 -6.16 2.41
CA SER A 74 -7.76 -7.56 2.55
C SER A 74 -8.93 -8.48 2.18
N LYS A 75 -8.72 -9.81 2.22
CA LYS A 75 -9.82 -10.78 2.12
C LYS A 75 -10.90 -10.60 3.21
N ASN A 76 -10.54 -9.96 4.32
CA ASN A 76 -11.43 -9.76 5.47
C ASN A 76 -12.20 -8.43 5.42
N GLY A 77 -11.87 -7.54 4.49
CA GLY A 77 -12.52 -6.22 4.36
C GLY A 77 -11.53 -5.05 4.35
N PRO A 78 -12.05 -3.80 4.45
CA PRO A 78 -11.24 -2.59 4.44
C PRO A 78 -10.40 -2.47 5.71
N THR A 79 -9.19 -1.94 5.57
CA THR A 79 -8.33 -1.53 6.69
C THR A 79 -8.79 -0.19 7.26
N ALA A 80 -8.68 0.02 8.58
CA ALA A 80 -9.01 1.31 9.19
C ALA A 80 -8.01 2.39 8.79
N GLU A 81 -6.72 2.05 8.82
CA GLU A 81 -5.65 2.92 8.34
C GLU A 81 -4.53 2.09 7.69
N HIS A 82 -3.89 2.65 6.68
CA HIS A 82 -2.82 1.96 5.97
C HIS A 82 -1.81 2.95 5.41
N LEU A 83 -0.60 2.44 5.25
CA LEU A 83 0.50 3.08 4.57
C LEU A 83 0.85 2.20 3.40
N LEU A 84 1.00 2.78 2.22
CA LEU A 84 1.28 2.05 1.01
C LEU A 84 2.25 2.86 0.15
N HIS A 85 3.37 2.24 -0.16
CA HIS A 85 4.35 2.72 -1.09
C HIS A 85 4.31 1.80 -2.32
N ILE A 86 4.35 2.40 -3.52
CA ILE A 86 4.39 1.69 -4.78
C ILE A 86 5.55 2.26 -5.58
N GLU A 87 6.51 1.41 -5.93
CA GLU A 87 7.60 1.75 -6.83
C GLU A 87 7.62 0.74 -7.96
N ASN A 88 7.55 1.22 -9.21
CA ASN A 88 7.42 0.36 -10.39
C ASN A 88 6.22 -0.60 -10.28
N ASP A 89 6.48 -1.89 -10.13
CA ASP A 89 5.55 -2.99 -9.95
C ASP A 89 5.64 -3.64 -8.57
N ARG A 90 6.33 -3.00 -7.62
CA ARG A 90 6.43 -3.44 -6.22
C ARG A 90 5.60 -2.55 -5.31
N ALA A 91 4.94 -3.18 -4.35
CA ALA A 91 4.18 -2.52 -3.31
C ALA A 91 4.69 -2.97 -1.95
N TRP A 92 4.87 -1.99 -1.06
CA TRP A 92 5.16 -2.21 0.34
C TRP A 92 4.11 -1.50 1.16
N PHE A 93 3.52 -2.21 2.11
CA PHE A 93 2.46 -1.64 2.89
C PHE A 93 2.42 -2.20 4.31
N ARG A 94 1.92 -1.35 5.20
CA ARG A 94 1.50 -1.74 6.54
C ARG A 94 0.09 -1.24 6.75
N TRP A 95 -0.68 -1.96 7.54
CA TRP A 95 -2.04 -1.57 7.89
C TRP A 95 -2.24 -1.67 9.39
N SER A 96 -3.29 -1.01 9.84
CA SER A 96 -3.79 -1.12 11.19
C SER A 96 -5.31 -1.29 11.15
N ASP A 97 -5.81 -2.19 11.99
CA ASP A 97 -7.25 -2.42 12.21
C ASP A 97 -7.87 -1.31 13.08
N THR A 98 -7.03 -0.48 13.70
CA THR A 98 -7.41 0.76 14.40
C THR A 98 -6.72 1.96 13.75
N PRO A 99 -7.32 3.15 13.75
CA PRO A 99 -6.61 4.36 13.33
C PRO A 99 -5.29 4.54 14.10
N PHE A 100 -4.27 5.13 13.46
CA PHE A 100 -3.05 5.52 14.18
C PHE A 100 -3.41 6.66 15.16
N ASP A 101 -2.82 6.64 16.37
CA ASP A 101 -3.03 7.69 17.39
C ASP A 101 -2.24 8.97 17.06
#